data_AF-A0A2V2S9X2-F1
#
_entry.id   AF-A0A2V2S9X2-F1
#
_cell.length_a   1.000
_cell.length_b   1.000
_cell.length_c   1.000
_cell.angle_alpha   90.00
_cell.angle_beta   90.00
_cell.angle_gamma   90.00
#
_symmetry.space_group_name_H-M   'P 1'
#
loop_
_entity.id
_entity.type
_entity.pdbx_description
1 polymer ?
#
loop_
_entity_poly.entity_id
_entity_poly.type
_entity_poly.pdbx_seq_one_letter_code
_entity_poly.pdbx_strand_id
1 'polypeptide(L)'
;MHSNRTVAVTPARYIPFDNFHIAPLSDVTPDAIKRAAKLTRTDYQDRETLKQTTALNHISKRLGFNGGFAGYRQEYEHRLVPFMERNGLNFRKDLINRTDPGFDMVSLKPREVADRIFLPGGLFPRRIFTGYDVDWFELNNRYFHKNPWREHPDYDVEFSLPFESVMKEVAAAGGESSESGRQLLDAAVAACDYSIRFGCGNLLGDQLLAFEGAEYALKFVPCMYKTKLQPADMFQKDEKRMREVARIFRMWIERLGKGWVDVVPYNKCLVFLKGRDGAYDFVFPGLRDEPFDHNPFAPHLRNSDVPKSNDTYHFRRWLYFEYGGWLEEDRHHSEIYYYTNLGDAKNYPGTDIILRNYLLGTGKYKAPRAESGPMNGYIPYDVGGALLYVSNLVTIAEFAAFMQENADYARYSRRPQDSDDWTTVNSDEDRSLPAAATWYDANAYAAWASKTKKLPVRLLTECEYDSIARAVIQPPDASKNPYFYSVEHDRLCQFLRADGSIFPFNNLRPLGPDDFKAMRSEESQGPGEGIFTMRYRFLPQALVWKHSPQGLAFLVSNHFGEWLNDKPGAAVNTLYLTGLCNPIRTPSAHPFSPSSTGRYKGKKIGFRLCYLGQQASAPANQ
;
A
#
# COMPACT_ATOMS: atom_id res chain seq x y z
N MET A 1 -0.85 -27.70 -35.89
CA MET A 1 -0.20 -26.60 -35.13
C MET A 1 0.04 -27.07 -33.71
N HIS A 2 1.29 -27.37 -33.36
CA HIS A 2 1.66 -27.82 -32.02
C HIS A 2 1.70 -26.60 -31.09
N SER A 3 0.61 -26.39 -30.34
CA SER A 3 0.56 -25.43 -29.26
C SER A 3 1.53 -25.88 -28.15
N ASN A 4 2.66 -25.19 -28.01
CA ASN A 4 3.49 -25.25 -26.81
C ASN A 4 2.63 -24.86 -25.60
N ARG A 5 2.02 -25.86 -24.93
CA ARG A 5 1.48 -25.69 -23.59
C ARG A 5 2.68 -25.48 -22.66
N THR A 6 2.99 -24.24 -22.36
CA THR A 6 3.75 -23.86 -21.18
C THR A 6 3.10 -24.57 -19.99
N VAL A 7 3.79 -25.54 -19.40
CA VAL A 7 3.36 -26.16 -18.15
C VAL A 7 3.31 -25.04 -17.12
N ALA A 8 2.11 -24.60 -16.74
CA ALA A 8 1.93 -23.55 -15.78
C ALA A 8 2.58 -23.97 -14.45
N VAL A 9 3.65 -23.28 -14.06
CA VAL A 9 4.32 -23.51 -12.77
C VAL A 9 3.36 -23.08 -11.67
N THR A 10 3.05 -23.97 -10.73
CA THR A 10 2.19 -23.62 -9.58
C THR A 10 2.86 -22.50 -8.77
N PRO A 11 2.16 -21.39 -8.47
CA PRO A 11 2.72 -20.27 -7.72
C PRO A 11 3.25 -20.69 -6.34
N ALA A 12 4.34 -20.06 -5.92
CA ALA A 12 4.90 -20.26 -4.59
C ALA A 12 3.99 -19.67 -3.50
N ARG A 13 4.07 -20.22 -2.30
CA ARG A 13 3.49 -19.68 -1.07
C ARG A 13 4.62 -19.04 -0.24
N TYR A 14 4.47 -17.77 0.13
CA TYR A 14 5.57 -17.02 0.76
C TYR A 14 5.49 -17.10 2.29
N ILE A 15 6.62 -17.46 2.91
CA ILE A 15 6.77 -17.57 4.37
C ILE A 15 7.59 -16.36 4.88
N PRO A 16 7.04 -15.53 5.79
CA PRO A 16 7.80 -14.46 6.43
C PRO A 16 8.76 -14.99 7.51
N PHE A 17 9.90 -14.32 7.67
CA PHE A 17 10.92 -14.60 8.68
C PHE A 17 11.03 -13.51 9.73
N ASP A 18 11.49 -13.93 10.91
CA ASP A 18 12.02 -13.03 11.92
C ASP A 18 13.35 -12.47 11.35
N ASN A 19 13.49 -11.14 11.26
CA ASN A 19 14.50 -10.39 10.47
C ASN A 19 14.15 -10.17 8.98
N PHE A 20 12.87 -10.29 8.64
CA PHE A 20 12.31 -9.79 7.38
C PHE A 20 12.73 -10.56 6.11
N HIS A 21 13.38 -11.71 6.20
CA HIS A 21 13.58 -12.57 5.02
C HIS A 21 12.27 -13.20 4.54
N ILE A 22 12.23 -13.67 3.29
CA ILE A 22 11.05 -14.33 2.72
C ILE A 22 11.47 -15.66 2.08
N ALA A 23 10.76 -16.74 2.37
CA ALA A 23 10.95 -18.01 1.64
C ALA A 23 9.80 -18.26 0.64
N PRO A 24 10.09 -18.38 -0.66
CA PRO A 24 9.12 -18.84 -1.65
C PRO A 24 9.03 -20.37 -1.62
N LEU A 25 7.97 -20.91 -1.01
CA LEU A 25 7.74 -22.36 -0.91
C LEU A 25 6.81 -22.85 -2.03
N SER A 26 7.32 -23.64 -2.97
CA SER A 26 6.51 -24.18 -4.06
C SER A 26 5.77 -25.49 -3.72
N ASP A 27 6.33 -26.28 -2.80
CA ASP A 27 5.80 -27.57 -2.37
C ASP A 27 6.25 -27.87 -0.93
N VAL A 28 5.63 -28.83 -0.26
CA VAL A 28 6.00 -29.37 1.06
C VAL A 28 6.99 -30.54 0.95
N THR A 29 7.62 -30.76 -0.21
CA THR A 29 8.66 -31.80 -0.37
C THR A 29 10.01 -31.35 0.21
N PRO A 30 10.89 -32.28 0.64
CA PRO A 30 12.21 -31.90 1.17
C PRO A 30 13.05 -31.08 0.20
N ASP A 31 12.97 -31.37 -1.09
CA ASP A 31 13.71 -30.61 -2.11
C ASP A 31 13.09 -29.25 -2.39
N ALA A 32 11.77 -29.09 -2.30
CA ALA A 32 11.13 -27.79 -2.36
C ALA A 32 11.53 -26.90 -1.17
N ILE A 33 11.59 -27.45 0.05
CA ILE A 33 12.09 -26.71 1.22
C ILE A 33 13.57 -26.33 1.06
N LYS A 34 14.43 -27.22 0.54
CA LYS A 34 15.84 -26.89 0.25
C LYS A 34 15.96 -25.76 -0.78
N ARG A 35 15.16 -25.80 -1.85
CA ARG A 35 15.12 -24.75 -2.87
C ARG A 35 14.64 -23.42 -2.28
N ALA A 36 13.54 -23.42 -1.52
CA ALA A 36 13.01 -22.25 -0.84
C ALA A 36 14.06 -21.62 0.10
N ALA A 37 14.75 -22.45 0.90
CA ALA A 37 15.83 -22.00 1.78
C ALA A 37 17.02 -21.39 1.01
N LYS A 38 17.35 -21.91 -0.18
CA LYS A 38 18.37 -21.32 -1.05
C LYS A 38 17.92 -19.95 -1.56
N LEU A 39 16.72 -19.84 -2.12
CA LEU A 39 16.17 -18.60 -2.66
C LEU A 39 16.02 -17.51 -1.60
N THR A 40 15.64 -17.88 -0.38
CA THR A 40 15.60 -16.98 0.80
C THR A 40 16.94 -16.27 1.05
N ARG A 41 18.05 -16.95 0.73
CA ARG A 41 19.42 -16.50 0.98
C ARG A 41 20.09 -15.85 -0.23
N THR A 42 19.38 -15.75 -1.35
CA THR A 42 19.94 -15.15 -2.57
C THR A 42 19.03 -14.04 -3.07
N ASP A 43 17.78 -14.39 -3.38
CA ASP A 43 16.89 -13.52 -4.17
C ASP A 43 15.89 -12.79 -3.25
N TYR A 44 15.56 -13.38 -2.10
CA TYR A 44 14.53 -12.92 -1.16
C TYR A 44 15.11 -12.57 0.23
N GLN A 45 16.39 -12.23 0.25
CA GLN A 45 17.11 -11.90 1.46
C GLN A 45 16.97 -10.39 1.77
N ASP A 46 16.60 -10.03 3.00
CA ASP A 46 16.80 -8.65 3.50
C ASP A 46 18.29 -8.41 3.86
N ARG A 47 18.60 -7.45 4.74
CA ARG A 47 19.97 -6.95 4.93
C ARG A 47 20.92 -7.97 5.59
N GLU A 48 20.39 -8.84 6.43
CA GLU A 48 21.22 -9.74 7.25
C GLU A 48 21.58 -11.03 6.51
N THR A 49 22.81 -11.53 6.70
CA THR A 49 23.21 -12.81 6.09
C THR A 49 22.58 -13.98 6.81
N LEU A 50 21.80 -14.78 6.07
CA LEU A 50 21.10 -15.94 6.61
C LEU A 50 21.85 -17.25 6.29
N LYS A 51 22.04 -18.10 7.31
CA LYS A 51 22.65 -19.44 7.16
C LYS A 51 21.64 -20.45 6.58
N GLN A 52 22.12 -21.43 5.79
CA GLN A 52 21.26 -22.47 5.19
C GLN A 52 20.42 -23.20 6.24
N THR A 53 21.06 -23.64 7.33
CA THR A 53 20.43 -24.43 8.38
C THR A 53 19.36 -23.62 9.10
N THR A 54 19.58 -22.33 9.33
CA THR A 54 18.57 -21.41 9.89
C THR A 54 17.36 -21.31 8.96
N ALA A 55 17.59 -21.11 7.66
CA ALA A 55 16.51 -21.01 6.67
C ALA A 55 15.67 -22.29 6.60
N LEU A 56 16.33 -23.45 6.50
CA LEU A 56 15.67 -24.76 6.49
C LEU A 56 14.83 -24.99 7.76
N ASN A 57 15.41 -24.73 8.93
CA ASN A 57 14.74 -24.95 10.20
C ASN A 57 13.55 -24.00 10.40
N HIS A 58 13.66 -22.75 9.93
CA HIS A 58 12.56 -21.79 10.00
C HIS A 58 11.37 -22.24 9.16
N ILE A 59 11.61 -22.62 7.89
CA ILE A 59 10.56 -23.11 6.99
C ILE A 59 9.87 -24.34 7.59
N SER A 60 10.63 -25.33 8.04
CA SER A 60 10.06 -26.54 8.66
C SER A 60 9.24 -26.22 9.92
N LYS A 61 9.73 -25.33 10.80
CA LYS A 61 8.99 -24.93 12.01
C LYS A 61 7.71 -24.17 11.68
N ARG A 62 7.72 -23.29 10.67
CA ARG A 62 6.54 -22.54 10.22
C ARG A 62 5.44 -23.44 9.69
N LEU A 63 5.78 -24.60 9.12
CA LEU A 63 4.83 -25.65 8.70
C LEU A 63 4.41 -26.58 9.85
N GLY A 64 4.85 -26.32 11.08
CA GLY A 64 4.45 -27.05 12.29
C GLY A 64 5.28 -28.29 12.63
N PHE A 65 6.42 -28.51 11.96
CA PHE A 65 7.29 -29.66 12.23
C PHE A 65 8.27 -29.40 13.39
N ASN A 66 8.52 -30.44 14.18
CA ASN A 66 9.46 -30.41 15.30
C ASN A 66 10.87 -30.89 14.88
N GLY A 67 11.91 -30.56 15.65
CA GLY A 67 13.28 -31.04 15.38
C GLY A 67 13.98 -30.39 14.17
N GLY A 68 13.45 -29.28 13.67
CA GLY A 68 14.00 -28.59 12.49
C GLY A 68 13.89 -29.42 11.21
N PHE A 69 14.75 -29.16 10.23
CA PHE A 69 14.70 -29.83 8.93
C PHE A 69 15.02 -31.33 9.01
N ALA A 70 15.84 -31.75 9.98
CA ALA A 70 16.13 -33.16 10.20
C ALA A 70 14.88 -33.91 10.69
N GLY A 71 14.19 -33.37 11.70
CA GLY A 71 12.93 -33.95 12.19
C GLY A 71 11.83 -33.92 11.14
N TYR A 72 11.72 -32.83 10.38
CA TYR A 72 10.82 -32.74 9.23
C TYR A 72 11.06 -33.85 8.20
N ARG A 73 12.31 -34.20 7.84
CA ARG A 73 12.56 -35.27 6.87
C ARG A 73 12.05 -36.63 7.34
N GLN A 74 12.26 -36.96 8.62
CA GLN A 74 11.74 -38.19 9.21
C GLN A 74 10.21 -38.19 9.21
N GLU A 75 9.58 -37.08 9.61
CA GLU A 75 8.12 -36.95 9.61
C GLU A 75 7.53 -36.95 8.19
N TYR A 76 8.23 -36.38 7.22
CA TYR A 76 7.85 -36.37 5.81
C TYR A 76 7.68 -37.81 5.28
N GLU A 77 8.72 -38.63 5.44
CA GLU A 77 8.76 -40.00 4.92
C GLU A 77 7.78 -40.92 5.68
N HIS A 78 7.75 -40.85 7.01
CA HIS A 78 7.02 -41.84 7.82
C HIS A 78 5.58 -41.44 8.16
N ARG A 79 5.21 -40.15 8.03
CA ARG A 79 3.87 -39.67 8.44
C ARG A 79 3.19 -38.82 7.37
N LEU A 80 3.88 -37.86 6.75
CA LEU A 80 3.25 -36.97 5.79
C LEU A 80 2.91 -37.69 4.48
N VAL A 81 3.84 -38.44 3.89
CA VAL A 81 3.58 -39.21 2.66
C VAL A 81 2.43 -40.21 2.86
N PRO A 82 2.43 -41.07 3.91
CA PRO A 82 1.29 -41.95 4.19
C PRO A 82 -0.02 -41.21 4.48
N PHE A 83 0.03 -39.98 5.01
CA PHE A 83 -1.16 -39.15 5.17
C PHE A 83 -1.68 -38.64 3.82
N MET A 84 -0.79 -38.16 2.96
CA MET A 84 -1.14 -37.67 1.62
C MET A 84 -1.75 -38.79 0.78
N GLU A 85 -1.14 -39.99 0.78
CA GLU A 85 -1.65 -41.17 0.08
C GLU A 85 -3.05 -41.58 0.58
N ARG A 86 -3.24 -41.69 1.90
CA ARG A 86 -4.54 -42.04 2.50
C ARG A 86 -5.65 -41.03 2.19
N ASN A 87 -5.29 -39.76 2.00
CA ASN A 87 -6.24 -38.70 1.65
C ASN A 87 -6.35 -38.46 0.13
N GLY A 88 -5.57 -39.17 -0.69
CA GLY A 88 -5.55 -39.02 -2.14
C GLY A 88 -4.99 -37.67 -2.60
N LEU A 89 -3.98 -37.14 -1.92
CA LEU A 89 -3.26 -35.90 -2.28
C LEU A 89 -2.07 -36.26 -3.18
N ASN A 90 -2.33 -36.37 -4.48
CA ASN A 90 -1.42 -37.01 -5.43
C ASN A 90 -0.46 -36.02 -6.11
N PHE A 91 -0.96 -34.86 -6.54
CA PHE A 91 -0.15 -33.87 -7.27
C PHE A 91 -0.51 -32.44 -6.92
N ARG A 92 0.51 -31.59 -6.87
CA ARG A 92 0.40 -30.17 -6.56
C ARG A 92 -0.30 -29.42 -7.69
N LYS A 93 -1.26 -28.55 -7.36
CA LYS A 93 -1.93 -27.62 -8.28
C LYS A 93 -2.39 -26.37 -7.53
N ASP A 94 -2.44 -25.22 -8.19
CA ASP A 94 -3.11 -24.05 -7.61
C ASP A 94 -4.62 -24.30 -7.61
N LEU A 95 -5.19 -24.43 -6.42
CA LEU A 95 -6.64 -24.63 -6.23
C LEU A 95 -7.34 -23.35 -5.78
N ILE A 96 -6.59 -22.26 -5.59
CA ILE A 96 -7.07 -20.99 -5.05
C ILE A 96 -7.05 -19.92 -6.15
N ASN A 97 -5.88 -19.65 -6.75
CA ASN A 97 -5.79 -18.65 -7.80
C ASN A 97 -6.31 -19.23 -9.12
N ARG A 98 -7.08 -18.44 -9.85
CA ARG A 98 -7.52 -18.79 -11.19
C ARG A 98 -6.65 -18.16 -12.27
N THR A 99 -6.52 -18.85 -13.40
CA THR A 99 -5.76 -18.40 -14.56
C THR A 99 -6.64 -17.83 -15.69
N ASP A 100 -7.98 -17.91 -15.57
CA ASP A 100 -8.92 -17.47 -16.62
C ASP A 100 -9.43 -16.06 -16.30
N PRO A 101 -8.92 -14.99 -16.95
CA PRO A 101 -9.32 -13.63 -16.65
C PRO A 101 -10.69 -13.33 -17.27
N GLY A 102 -11.60 -12.70 -16.51
CA GLY A 102 -12.75 -11.97 -17.07
C GLY A 102 -14.14 -12.63 -16.91
N PHE A 103 -14.24 -13.84 -16.36
CA PHE A 103 -15.54 -14.50 -16.11
C PHE A 103 -15.73 -14.95 -14.66
N ASP A 104 -14.76 -14.67 -13.78
CA ASP A 104 -14.76 -15.10 -12.39
C ASP A 104 -15.78 -14.33 -11.55
N MET A 105 -16.66 -15.07 -10.87
CA MET A 105 -17.55 -14.52 -9.84
C MET A 105 -16.92 -14.54 -8.45
N VAL A 106 -15.85 -15.32 -8.27
CA VAL A 106 -15.10 -15.47 -7.03
C VAL A 106 -13.62 -15.36 -7.35
N SER A 107 -12.95 -14.44 -6.66
CA SER A 107 -11.50 -14.27 -6.71
C SER A 107 -10.99 -14.35 -5.28
N LEU A 108 -10.22 -15.39 -4.97
CA LEU A 108 -9.62 -15.60 -3.65
C LEU A 108 -8.11 -15.55 -3.77
N LYS A 109 -7.48 -14.98 -2.76
CA LYS A 109 -6.04 -15.07 -2.56
C LYS A 109 -5.68 -16.13 -1.51
N PRO A 110 -4.52 -16.78 -1.65
CA PRO A 110 -4.04 -17.77 -0.68
C PRO A 110 -4.01 -17.29 0.76
N ARG A 111 -3.62 -16.04 1.00
CA ARG A 111 -3.62 -15.43 2.33
C ARG A 111 -5.02 -15.33 2.90
N GLU A 112 -6.02 -14.95 2.11
CA GLU A 112 -7.42 -14.84 2.56
C GLU A 112 -7.92 -16.20 3.04
N VAL A 113 -7.60 -17.27 2.32
CA VAL A 113 -7.91 -18.65 2.73
C VAL A 113 -7.18 -19.03 4.03
N ALA A 114 -5.90 -18.68 4.15
CA ALA A 114 -5.11 -18.98 5.33
C ALA A 114 -5.59 -18.21 6.58
N ASP A 115 -5.78 -16.90 6.49
CA ASP A 115 -6.22 -16.03 7.59
C ASP A 115 -7.60 -16.49 8.12
N ARG A 116 -8.46 -17.05 7.26
CA ARG A 116 -9.75 -17.66 7.65
C ARG A 116 -9.61 -19.02 8.34
N ILE A 117 -8.84 -19.95 7.77
CA ILE A 117 -8.67 -21.30 8.33
C ILE A 117 -8.00 -21.25 9.71
N PHE A 118 -7.06 -20.31 9.90
CA PHE A 118 -6.30 -20.17 11.13
C PHE A 118 -6.80 -19.04 12.04
N LEU A 119 -8.02 -18.55 11.82
CA LEU A 119 -8.65 -17.51 12.65
C LEU A 119 -8.82 -18.01 14.10
N PRO A 120 -8.20 -17.37 15.10
CA PRO A 120 -8.34 -17.79 16.49
C PRO A 120 -9.81 -17.74 16.95
N GLY A 121 -10.30 -18.84 17.54
CA GLY A 121 -11.68 -18.95 18.00
C GLY A 121 -12.73 -19.10 16.89
N GLY A 122 -12.32 -19.14 15.62
CA GLY A 122 -13.19 -19.43 14.49
C GLY A 122 -13.57 -20.91 14.40
N LEU A 123 -14.68 -21.20 13.71
CA LEU A 123 -15.01 -22.57 13.32
C LEU A 123 -14.09 -23.05 12.20
N PHE A 124 -13.74 -24.33 12.22
CA PHE A 124 -12.90 -24.93 11.19
C PHE A 124 -13.75 -25.39 10.00
N PRO A 125 -13.56 -24.86 8.78
CA PRO A 125 -14.34 -25.27 7.62
C PRO A 125 -13.91 -26.66 7.13
N ARG A 126 -14.88 -27.47 6.67
CA ARG A 126 -14.63 -28.75 5.98
C ARG A 126 -14.35 -28.58 4.49
N ARG A 127 -14.92 -27.54 3.87
CA ARG A 127 -14.74 -27.23 2.44
C ARG A 127 -14.78 -25.73 2.19
N ILE A 128 -14.10 -25.30 1.13
CA ILE A 128 -14.08 -23.91 0.67
C ILE A 128 -14.46 -23.87 -0.81
N PHE A 129 -15.31 -22.93 -1.20
CA PHE A 129 -15.61 -22.69 -2.60
C PHE A 129 -14.58 -21.74 -3.19
N THR A 130 -13.72 -22.26 -4.06
CA THR A 130 -12.72 -21.48 -4.81
C THR A 130 -13.10 -21.32 -6.28
N GLY A 131 -14.15 -22.02 -6.72
CA GLY A 131 -14.52 -22.11 -8.13
C GLY A 131 -13.60 -23.03 -8.93
N TYR A 132 -12.62 -23.70 -8.31
CA TYR A 132 -11.78 -24.72 -8.96
C TYR A 132 -12.64 -25.70 -9.76
N ASP A 133 -12.22 -26.09 -10.98
CA ASP A 133 -12.94 -27.01 -11.89
C ASP A 133 -14.32 -26.56 -12.43
N VAL A 134 -14.78 -25.35 -12.09
CA VAL A 134 -15.95 -24.72 -12.72
C VAL A 134 -15.57 -24.20 -14.10
N ASP A 135 -16.36 -24.60 -15.10
CA ASP A 135 -16.36 -24.02 -16.43
C ASP A 135 -17.27 -22.79 -16.44
N TRP A 136 -16.67 -21.62 -16.22
CA TRP A 136 -17.39 -20.35 -16.20
C TRP A 136 -17.88 -19.93 -17.56
N PHE A 137 -17.24 -20.37 -18.64
CA PHE A 137 -17.70 -20.05 -19.99
C PHE A 137 -19.02 -20.76 -20.29
N GLU A 138 -19.10 -22.06 -20.02
CA GLU A 138 -20.35 -22.81 -20.20
C GLU A 138 -21.45 -22.31 -19.26
N LEU A 139 -21.09 -21.91 -18.04
CA LEU A 139 -22.03 -21.28 -17.12
C LEU A 139 -22.56 -19.95 -17.69
N ASN A 140 -21.66 -19.09 -18.16
CA ASN A 140 -22.00 -17.80 -18.76
C ASN A 140 -22.83 -17.97 -20.05
N ASN A 141 -22.52 -18.98 -20.86
CA ASN A 141 -23.27 -19.36 -22.06
C ASN A 141 -24.72 -19.74 -21.71
N ARG A 142 -24.93 -20.51 -20.64
CA ARG A 142 -26.27 -20.83 -20.14
C ARG A 142 -27.02 -19.58 -19.69
N TYR A 143 -26.35 -18.64 -19.05
CA TYR A 143 -26.95 -17.35 -18.67
C TYR A 143 -27.37 -16.52 -19.87
N PHE A 144 -26.49 -16.32 -20.85
CA PHE A 144 -26.79 -15.42 -21.96
C PHE A 144 -27.71 -16.02 -23.00
N HIS A 145 -27.62 -17.32 -23.28
CA HIS A 145 -28.34 -17.93 -24.40
C HIS A 145 -29.50 -18.85 -23.99
N LYS A 146 -29.54 -19.32 -22.74
CA LYS A 146 -30.53 -20.28 -22.25
C LYS A 146 -31.23 -19.83 -20.97
N ASN A 147 -31.35 -18.52 -20.75
CA ASN A 147 -32.04 -17.97 -19.58
C ASN A 147 -33.54 -18.32 -19.63
N PRO A 148 -34.07 -19.14 -18.69
CA PRO A 148 -35.48 -19.52 -18.65
C PRO A 148 -36.42 -18.33 -18.41
N TRP A 149 -35.90 -17.21 -17.94
CA TRP A 149 -36.71 -16.04 -17.60
C TRP A 149 -36.97 -15.06 -18.72
N ARG A 150 -36.44 -15.29 -19.93
CA ARG A 150 -36.71 -14.42 -21.09
C ARG A 150 -38.19 -14.29 -21.43
N GLU A 151 -38.99 -15.26 -21.02
CA GLU A 151 -40.45 -15.30 -21.21
C GLU A 151 -41.23 -14.78 -19.98
N HIS A 152 -40.53 -14.40 -18.90
CA HIS A 152 -41.18 -13.90 -17.69
C HIS A 152 -41.79 -12.50 -17.96
N PRO A 153 -43.03 -12.20 -17.50
CA PRO A 153 -43.71 -10.93 -17.78
C PRO A 153 -42.93 -9.68 -17.36
N ASP A 154 -42.22 -9.77 -16.23
CA ASP A 154 -41.38 -8.68 -15.70
C ASP A 154 -39.94 -8.66 -16.27
N TYR A 155 -39.62 -9.48 -17.28
CA TYR A 155 -38.26 -9.54 -17.82
C TYR A 155 -37.94 -8.30 -18.67
N ASP A 156 -36.91 -7.57 -18.26
CA ASP A 156 -36.37 -6.44 -19.01
C ASP A 156 -35.10 -6.87 -19.77
N VAL A 157 -35.04 -6.57 -21.07
CA VAL A 157 -33.90 -6.94 -21.92
C VAL A 157 -32.63 -6.15 -21.55
N GLU A 158 -32.79 -4.94 -21.01
CA GLU A 158 -31.71 -4.04 -20.58
C GLU A 158 -31.29 -4.30 -19.12
N PHE A 159 -32.24 -4.68 -18.24
CA PHE A 159 -31.99 -4.79 -16.79
C PHE A 159 -32.22 -6.17 -16.16
N SER A 160 -32.51 -7.20 -16.95
CA SER A 160 -32.93 -8.54 -16.50
C SER A 160 -34.21 -8.49 -15.64
N LEU A 161 -34.40 -9.43 -14.70
CA LEU A 161 -35.56 -9.45 -13.81
C LEU A 161 -35.38 -8.51 -12.61
N PRO A 162 -36.41 -7.74 -12.20
CA PRO A 162 -36.37 -6.98 -10.96
C PRO A 162 -36.07 -7.86 -9.74
N PHE A 163 -35.29 -7.33 -8.80
CA PHE A 163 -34.82 -8.08 -7.62
C PHE A 163 -35.95 -8.76 -6.82
N GLU A 164 -37.08 -8.07 -6.63
CA GLU A 164 -38.22 -8.64 -5.91
C GLU A 164 -38.86 -9.82 -6.65
N SER A 165 -38.88 -9.78 -7.99
CA SER A 165 -39.36 -10.88 -8.82
C SER A 165 -38.37 -12.06 -8.79
N VAL A 166 -37.05 -11.78 -8.82
CA VAL A 166 -36.01 -12.81 -8.60
C VAL A 166 -36.20 -13.53 -7.27
N MET A 167 -36.44 -12.80 -6.17
CA MET A 167 -36.63 -13.40 -4.86
C MET A 167 -37.85 -14.33 -4.79
N LYS A 168 -38.95 -13.97 -5.48
CA LYS A 168 -40.15 -14.83 -5.57
C LYS A 168 -39.86 -16.13 -6.32
N GLU A 169 -39.18 -16.03 -7.47
CA GLU A 169 -38.81 -17.18 -8.29
C GLU A 169 -37.83 -18.12 -7.55
N VAL A 170 -36.83 -17.55 -6.85
CA VAL A 170 -35.88 -18.34 -6.03
C VAL A 170 -36.59 -19.05 -4.88
N ALA A 171 -37.57 -18.41 -4.23
CA ALA A 171 -38.35 -19.06 -3.19
C ALA A 171 -39.15 -20.25 -3.72
N ALA A 172 -39.69 -20.16 -4.94
CA ALA A 172 -40.39 -21.26 -5.60
C ALA A 172 -39.45 -22.40 -6.02
N ALA A 173 -38.19 -22.11 -6.36
CA ALA A 173 -37.18 -23.09 -6.80
C ALA A 173 -36.85 -24.19 -5.76
N GLY A 174 -37.27 -24.02 -4.50
CA GLY A 174 -37.16 -25.04 -3.45
C GLY A 174 -38.14 -26.22 -3.62
N GLY A 175 -39.26 -26.02 -4.31
CA GLY A 175 -40.27 -27.07 -4.60
C GLY A 175 -40.11 -27.75 -5.97
N GLU A 176 -39.18 -27.24 -6.78
CA GLU A 176 -38.93 -27.71 -8.14
C GLU A 176 -38.05 -28.97 -8.19
N SER A 177 -38.04 -29.64 -9.36
CA SER A 177 -37.09 -30.72 -9.62
C SER A 177 -35.64 -30.25 -9.44
N SER A 178 -34.71 -31.17 -9.16
CA SER A 178 -33.29 -30.81 -8.99
C SER A 178 -32.69 -30.08 -10.20
N GLU A 179 -33.17 -30.38 -11.41
CA GLU A 179 -32.70 -29.74 -12.65
C GLU A 179 -33.37 -28.37 -12.85
N SER A 180 -34.70 -28.29 -12.73
CA SER A 180 -35.46 -27.04 -12.86
C SER A 180 -35.01 -26.01 -11.82
N GLY A 181 -34.89 -26.42 -10.55
CA GLY A 181 -34.41 -25.55 -9.48
C GLY A 181 -32.96 -25.09 -9.66
N ARG A 182 -32.11 -25.88 -10.34
CA ARG A 182 -30.76 -25.45 -10.70
C ARG A 182 -30.78 -24.40 -11.80
N GLN A 183 -31.60 -24.58 -12.84
CA GLN A 183 -31.74 -23.61 -13.93
C GLN A 183 -32.29 -22.26 -13.42
N LEU A 184 -33.25 -22.29 -12.48
CA LEU A 184 -33.75 -21.08 -11.83
C LEU A 184 -32.67 -20.35 -11.02
N LEU A 185 -31.83 -21.08 -10.26
CA LEU A 185 -30.73 -20.47 -9.52
C LEU A 185 -29.62 -19.94 -10.43
N ASP A 186 -29.32 -20.65 -11.53
CA ASP A 186 -28.44 -20.16 -12.59
C ASP A 186 -28.96 -18.80 -13.11
N ALA A 187 -30.24 -18.70 -13.44
CA ALA A 187 -30.87 -17.45 -13.90
C ALA A 187 -30.88 -16.34 -12.83
N ALA A 188 -31.13 -16.69 -11.57
CA ALA A 188 -31.13 -15.75 -10.44
C ALA A 188 -29.77 -15.11 -10.21
N VAL A 189 -28.72 -15.91 -10.32
CA VAL A 189 -27.35 -15.44 -10.22
C VAL A 189 -27.01 -14.50 -11.37
N ALA A 190 -27.43 -14.81 -12.60
CA ALA A 190 -27.24 -13.93 -13.75
C ALA A 190 -27.97 -12.58 -13.58
N ALA A 191 -29.24 -12.61 -13.15
CA ALA A 191 -30.01 -11.38 -12.90
C ALA A 191 -29.42 -10.53 -11.76
N CYS A 192 -28.76 -11.18 -10.81
CA CYS A 192 -28.06 -10.51 -9.71
C CYS A 192 -26.56 -10.33 -9.96
N ASP A 193 -26.03 -10.59 -11.17
CA ASP A 193 -24.59 -10.70 -11.41
C ASP A 193 -23.82 -9.47 -10.94
N TYR A 194 -24.31 -8.27 -11.25
CA TYR A 194 -23.73 -7.02 -10.74
C TYR A 194 -23.66 -7.03 -9.21
N SER A 195 -24.77 -7.32 -8.53
CA SER A 195 -24.81 -7.38 -7.07
C SER A 195 -23.99 -8.55 -6.50
N ILE A 196 -23.72 -9.62 -7.26
CA ILE A 196 -22.91 -10.75 -6.82
C ILE A 196 -21.42 -10.46 -7.03
N ARG A 197 -21.01 -9.90 -8.17
CA ARG A 197 -19.62 -9.50 -8.40
C ARG A 197 -19.20 -8.38 -7.45
N PHE A 198 -20.05 -7.35 -7.30
CA PHE A 198 -19.80 -6.23 -6.39
C PHE A 198 -20.18 -6.53 -4.93
N GLY A 199 -21.05 -7.50 -4.67
CA GLY A 199 -21.46 -7.89 -3.33
C GLY A 199 -20.67 -9.09 -2.83
N CYS A 200 -20.74 -10.26 -3.47
CA CYS A 200 -20.08 -11.51 -3.05
C CYS A 200 -18.55 -11.52 -3.21
N GLY A 201 -18.00 -10.79 -4.18
CA GLY A 201 -16.55 -10.45 -4.21
C GLY A 201 -16.14 -9.52 -3.06
N ASN A 202 -17.11 -8.88 -2.40
CA ASN A 202 -16.98 -7.96 -1.28
C ASN A 202 -17.73 -8.45 -0.02
N LEU A 203 -18.06 -9.75 0.10
CA LEU A 203 -18.70 -10.25 1.31
C LEU A 203 -17.62 -10.83 2.23
N LEU A 204 -17.50 -10.26 3.42
CA LEU A 204 -16.82 -10.94 4.51
C LEU A 204 -17.81 -11.89 5.16
N GLY A 205 -17.61 -13.18 5.05
CA GLY A 205 -18.52 -14.12 5.69
C GLY A 205 -18.23 -15.56 5.36
N ASP A 206 -19.25 -16.38 5.57
CA ASP A 206 -19.21 -17.82 5.44
C ASP A 206 -19.76 -18.30 4.11
N GLN A 207 -20.08 -17.38 3.18
CA GLN A 207 -20.68 -17.72 1.90
C GLN A 207 -19.82 -18.69 1.08
N LEU A 208 -18.50 -18.66 1.25
CA LEU A 208 -17.58 -19.59 0.59
C LEU A 208 -17.17 -20.77 1.48
N LEU A 209 -17.66 -20.87 2.71
CA LEU A 209 -17.21 -21.86 3.70
C LEU A 209 -18.32 -22.87 4.00
N ALA A 210 -17.99 -24.15 4.08
CA ALA A 210 -18.88 -25.16 4.61
C ALA A 210 -18.33 -25.70 5.93
N PHE A 211 -19.16 -25.73 6.97
CA PHE A 211 -18.83 -26.25 8.30
C PHE A 211 -19.50 -27.62 8.52
N GLU A 212 -19.16 -28.27 9.64
CA GLU A 212 -19.78 -29.50 10.12
C GLU A 212 -20.79 -29.19 11.24
N GLY A 213 -21.92 -29.91 11.30
CA GLY A 213 -23.00 -29.69 12.28
C GLY A 213 -24.22 -28.95 11.71
N ALA A 214 -25.43 -29.36 12.12
CA ALA A 214 -26.69 -28.96 11.47
C ALA A 214 -27.26 -27.59 11.90
N GLU A 215 -26.61 -26.84 12.80
CA GLU A 215 -27.19 -25.64 13.41
C GLU A 215 -26.33 -24.37 13.28
N TYR A 216 -25.30 -24.37 12.41
CA TYR A 216 -24.52 -23.15 12.21
C TYR A 216 -25.24 -22.16 11.28
N ALA A 217 -25.66 -21.03 11.84
CA ALA A 217 -26.19 -19.91 11.08
C ALA A 217 -25.06 -19.19 10.33
N LEU A 218 -25.02 -19.35 9.01
CA LEU A 218 -24.03 -18.68 8.15
C LEU A 218 -24.08 -17.16 8.33
N LYS A 219 -22.92 -16.57 8.57
CA LYS A 219 -22.74 -15.12 8.65
C LYS A 219 -22.43 -14.56 7.26
N PHE A 220 -23.22 -13.59 6.82
CA PHE A 220 -22.96 -12.79 5.64
C PHE A 220 -22.69 -11.34 6.09
N VAL A 221 -21.53 -10.78 5.80
CA VAL A 221 -21.21 -9.37 6.10
C VAL A 221 -20.98 -8.61 4.80
N PRO A 222 -21.92 -7.75 4.38
CA PRO A 222 -21.72 -6.85 3.26
C PRO A 222 -20.61 -5.83 3.55
N CYS A 223 -19.57 -5.76 2.70
CA CYS A 223 -18.60 -4.66 2.73
C CYS A 223 -19.18 -3.40 2.07
N MET A 224 -20.18 -2.84 2.72
CA MET A 224 -20.80 -1.57 2.36
C MET A 224 -20.56 -0.54 3.46
N TYR A 225 -20.36 0.71 3.07
CA TYR A 225 -19.98 1.76 4.01
C TYR A 225 -20.93 2.95 3.88
N LYS A 226 -21.65 3.23 4.96
CA LYS A 226 -22.61 4.33 5.01
C LYS A 226 -21.88 5.66 5.09
N THR A 227 -22.09 6.53 4.12
CA THR A 227 -21.65 7.93 4.21
C THR A 227 -22.63 8.75 5.05
N LYS A 228 -22.19 9.89 5.63
CA LYS A 228 -23.08 10.75 6.42
C LYS A 228 -24.30 11.28 5.66
N LEU A 229 -24.18 11.44 4.34
CA LEU A 229 -25.25 11.97 3.49
C LEU A 229 -26.29 10.91 3.10
N GLN A 230 -25.99 9.63 3.29
CA GLN A 230 -26.90 8.55 2.91
C GLN A 230 -27.97 8.33 4.00
N PRO A 231 -29.26 8.35 3.64
CA PRO A 231 -30.35 8.02 4.55
C PRO A 231 -30.18 6.62 5.16
N ALA A 232 -30.49 6.48 6.46
CA ALA A 232 -30.26 5.24 7.20
C ALA A 232 -31.13 4.08 6.69
N ASP A 233 -32.38 4.38 6.34
CA ASP A 233 -33.36 3.45 5.77
C ASP A 233 -32.93 2.93 4.40
N MET A 234 -32.41 3.80 3.54
CA MET A 234 -31.87 3.41 2.23
C MET A 234 -30.68 2.47 2.39
N PHE A 235 -29.73 2.81 3.27
CA PHE A 235 -28.57 1.96 3.54
C PHE A 235 -28.97 0.59 4.11
N GLN A 236 -29.91 0.55 5.05
CA GLN A 236 -30.42 -0.70 5.62
C GLN A 236 -31.14 -1.56 4.58
N LYS A 237 -31.88 -0.94 3.66
CA LYS A 237 -32.54 -1.65 2.55
C LYS A 237 -31.50 -2.29 1.62
N ASP A 238 -30.46 -1.53 1.26
CA ASP A 238 -29.37 -2.03 0.41
C ASP A 238 -28.57 -3.14 1.10
N GLU A 239 -28.29 -2.99 2.39
CA GLU A 239 -27.60 -4.00 3.20
C GLU A 239 -28.42 -5.30 3.27
N LYS A 240 -29.74 -5.19 3.50
CA LYS A 240 -30.64 -6.35 3.48
C LYS A 240 -30.63 -7.02 2.11
N ARG A 241 -30.71 -6.25 1.03
CA ARG A 241 -30.64 -6.77 -0.34
C ARG A 241 -29.35 -7.55 -0.58
N MET A 242 -28.19 -7.03 -0.15
CA MET A 242 -26.91 -7.73 -0.31
C MET A 242 -26.84 -9.04 0.47
N ARG A 243 -27.44 -9.09 1.67
CA ARG A 243 -27.55 -10.34 2.45
C ARG A 243 -28.42 -11.38 1.75
N GLU A 244 -29.51 -10.98 1.11
CA GLU A 244 -30.34 -11.90 0.32
C GLU A 244 -29.61 -12.39 -0.95
N VAL A 245 -28.92 -11.50 -1.66
CA VAL A 245 -28.07 -11.87 -2.81
C VAL A 245 -27.00 -12.89 -2.39
N ALA A 246 -26.39 -12.72 -1.22
CA ALA A 246 -25.44 -13.68 -0.65
C ALA A 246 -26.06 -15.08 -0.47
N ARG A 247 -27.32 -15.14 -0.03
CA ARG A 247 -28.06 -16.40 0.15
C ARG A 247 -28.36 -17.07 -1.18
N ILE A 248 -28.80 -16.32 -2.19
CA ILE A 248 -28.99 -16.83 -3.56
C ILE A 248 -27.68 -17.44 -4.06
N PHE A 249 -26.58 -16.68 -3.97
CA PHE A 249 -25.26 -17.14 -4.38
C PHE A 249 -24.85 -18.40 -3.64
N ARG A 250 -25.06 -18.47 -2.32
CA ARG A 250 -24.75 -19.66 -1.53
C ARG A 250 -25.57 -20.89 -1.97
N MET A 251 -26.89 -20.74 -2.12
CA MET A 251 -27.78 -21.81 -2.58
C MET A 251 -27.33 -22.34 -3.95
N TRP A 252 -26.91 -21.43 -4.82
CA TRP A 252 -26.44 -21.75 -6.15
C TRP A 252 -25.13 -22.57 -6.13
N ILE A 253 -24.09 -22.13 -5.42
CA ILE A 253 -22.81 -22.84 -5.40
C ILE A 253 -22.88 -24.22 -4.74
N GLU A 254 -23.81 -24.45 -3.80
CA GLU A 254 -24.04 -25.77 -3.22
C GLU A 254 -24.58 -26.78 -4.25
N ARG A 255 -25.33 -26.30 -5.25
CA ARG A 255 -25.92 -27.14 -6.31
C ARG A 255 -25.02 -27.32 -7.54
N LEU A 256 -23.88 -26.61 -7.64
CA LEU A 256 -22.98 -26.74 -8.79
C LEU A 256 -22.27 -28.10 -8.87
N GLY A 257 -22.10 -28.78 -7.74
CA GLY A 257 -21.34 -30.04 -7.63
C GLY A 257 -19.85 -29.91 -7.97
N LYS A 258 -19.38 -28.69 -8.24
CA LYS A 258 -18.05 -28.27 -8.72
C LYS A 258 -17.63 -27.02 -7.95
N GLY A 259 -16.36 -26.62 -7.99
CA GLY A 259 -15.90 -25.39 -7.33
C GLY A 259 -15.54 -25.50 -5.85
N TRP A 260 -15.93 -26.59 -5.19
CA TRP A 260 -15.61 -26.87 -3.80
C TRP A 260 -14.31 -27.67 -3.67
N VAL A 261 -13.44 -27.24 -2.77
CA VAL A 261 -12.23 -27.97 -2.37
C VAL A 261 -12.35 -28.40 -0.91
N ASP A 262 -11.94 -29.63 -0.60
CA ASP A 262 -11.98 -30.14 0.77
C ASP A 262 -10.80 -29.60 1.59
N VAL A 263 -11.04 -29.32 2.87
CA VAL A 263 -10.04 -28.83 3.81
C VAL A 263 -9.58 -30.01 4.66
N VAL A 264 -8.33 -30.41 4.50
CA VAL A 264 -7.75 -31.61 5.11
C VAL A 264 -6.62 -31.21 6.06
N PRO A 265 -6.88 -31.06 7.37
CA PRO A 265 -5.85 -30.67 8.32
C PRO A 265 -4.84 -31.81 8.54
N TYR A 266 -3.54 -31.49 8.47
CA TYR A 266 -2.47 -32.43 8.79
C TYR A 266 -1.93 -32.20 10.21
N ASN A 267 -1.62 -30.95 10.54
CA ASN A 267 -1.18 -30.53 11.87
C ASN A 267 -1.71 -29.10 12.17
N LYS A 268 -1.32 -28.53 13.32
CA LYS A 268 -1.77 -27.19 13.76
C LYS A 268 -1.39 -26.02 12.83
N CYS A 269 -0.45 -26.21 11.91
CA CYS A 269 0.09 -25.18 11.01
C CYS A 269 0.01 -25.56 9.53
N LEU A 270 -0.25 -26.81 9.17
CA LEU A 270 -0.31 -27.26 7.78
C LEU A 270 -1.68 -27.88 7.50
N VAL A 271 -2.39 -27.25 6.55
CA VAL A 271 -3.69 -27.71 6.05
C VAL A 271 -3.58 -27.87 4.54
N PHE A 272 -4.03 -29.01 4.04
CA PHE A 272 -4.13 -29.26 2.61
C PHE A 272 -5.51 -28.89 2.10
N LEU A 273 -5.56 -28.37 0.88
CA LEU A 273 -6.79 -28.23 0.13
C LEU A 273 -6.81 -29.35 -0.90
N LYS A 274 -7.89 -30.11 -0.97
CA LYS A 274 -8.04 -31.25 -1.89
C LYS A 274 -9.05 -30.90 -2.97
N GLY A 275 -8.61 -30.95 -4.22
CA GLY A 275 -9.45 -30.86 -5.40
C GLY A 275 -9.77 -32.24 -5.98
N ARG A 276 -10.38 -32.24 -7.17
CA ARG A 276 -10.66 -33.47 -7.94
C ARG A 276 -9.38 -34.17 -8.40
N ASP A 277 -9.50 -35.46 -8.67
CA ASP A 277 -8.47 -36.33 -9.26
C ASP A 277 -7.17 -36.43 -8.44
N GLY A 278 -7.22 -36.02 -7.17
CA GLY A 278 -6.08 -35.96 -6.27
C GLY A 278 -5.17 -34.74 -6.46
N ALA A 279 -5.65 -33.70 -7.13
CA ALA A 279 -5.02 -32.39 -7.08
C ALA A 279 -5.04 -31.85 -5.64
N TYR A 280 -3.94 -31.26 -5.18
CA TYR A 280 -3.88 -30.62 -3.88
C TYR A 280 -3.18 -29.26 -3.90
N ASP A 281 -3.62 -28.41 -2.98
CA ASP A 281 -2.95 -27.19 -2.54
C ASP A 281 -2.65 -27.26 -1.03
N PHE A 282 -2.01 -26.24 -0.46
CA PHE A 282 -1.76 -26.15 0.98
C PHE A 282 -1.72 -24.69 1.43
N VAL A 283 -2.06 -24.49 2.70
CA VAL A 283 -2.00 -23.21 3.40
C VAL A 283 -1.43 -23.40 4.80
N PHE A 284 -0.88 -22.31 5.36
CA PHE A 284 -0.29 -22.28 6.69
C PHE A 284 -0.48 -20.89 7.33
N PRO A 285 -0.38 -20.75 8.67
CA PRO A 285 -0.55 -19.47 9.35
C PRO A 285 0.47 -18.42 8.87
N GLY A 286 -0.01 -17.21 8.57
CA GLY A 286 0.86 -16.11 8.16
C GLY A 286 1.40 -16.21 6.73
N LEU A 287 0.78 -17.04 5.88
CA LEU A 287 1.07 -17.12 4.45
C LEU A 287 0.93 -15.75 3.78
N ARG A 288 1.76 -15.48 2.77
CA ARG A 288 1.70 -14.29 1.92
C ARG A 288 1.55 -14.68 0.45
N ASP A 289 0.78 -13.88 -0.28
CA ASP A 289 0.46 -14.12 -1.70
C ASP A 289 1.64 -13.81 -2.60
N GLU A 290 2.40 -12.78 -2.24
CA GLU A 290 3.48 -12.19 -3.02
C GLU A 290 4.69 -11.92 -2.11
N PRO A 291 5.91 -11.81 -2.66
CA PRO A 291 7.06 -11.40 -1.88
C PRO A 291 6.93 -9.93 -1.46
N PHE A 292 7.42 -9.59 -0.27
CA PHE A 292 7.50 -8.20 0.16
C PHE A 292 8.54 -7.45 -0.69
N ASP A 293 8.17 -6.29 -1.21
CA ASP A 293 9.11 -5.37 -1.83
C ASP A 293 9.95 -4.70 -0.75
N HIS A 294 11.16 -5.21 -0.58
CA HIS A 294 12.15 -4.68 0.36
C HIS A 294 12.52 -3.22 0.10
N ASN A 295 12.31 -2.72 -1.12
CA ASN A 295 12.75 -1.40 -1.53
C ASN A 295 11.89 -0.80 -2.65
N PRO A 296 10.73 -0.22 -2.30
CA PRO A 296 9.88 0.47 -3.27
C PRO A 296 10.51 1.75 -3.85
N PHE A 297 11.72 2.11 -3.39
CA PHE A 297 12.47 3.28 -3.84
C PHE A 297 13.68 2.92 -4.71
N ALA A 298 13.88 1.63 -5.02
CA ALA A 298 14.90 1.21 -5.98
C ALA A 298 14.58 1.82 -7.37
N PRO A 299 15.61 2.20 -8.16
CA PRO A 299 17.05 2.11 -7.88
C PRO A 299 17.63 3.31 -7.10
N HIS A 300 16.81 4.27 -6.67
CA HIS A 300 17.28 5.57 -6.16
C HIS A 300 17.77 5.56 -4.72
N LEU A 301 17.16 4.74 -3.87
CA LEU A 301 17.64 4.47 -2.50
C LEU A 301 17.98 2.99 -2.39
N ARG A 302 18.98 2.65 -1.58
CA ARG A 302 19.16 1.29 -1.05
C ARG A 302 18.36 1.15 0.25
N ASN A 303 18.04 -0.07 0.68
CA ASN A 303 17.31 -0.32 1.94
C ASN A 303 17.95 0.44 3.11
N SER A 304 19.28 0.47 3.19
CA SER A 304 20.05 1.16 4.25
C SER A 304 19.79 2.66 4.35
N ASP A 305 19.31 3.29 3.30
CA ASP A 305 19.16 4.74 3.15
C ASP A 305 17.69 5.19 3.14
N VAL A 306 16.75 4.23 3.22
CA VAL A 306 15.34 4.53 3.52
C VAL A 306 15.23 4.99 4.98
N PRO A 307 14.68 6.19 5.25
CA PRO A 307 14.52 6.68 6.62
C PRO A 307 13.70 5.74 7.48
N LYS A 308 14.14 5.57 8.74
CA LYS A 308 13.40 4.81 9.76
C LYS A 308 12.01 5.40 10.09
N SER A 309 11.78 6.61 9.62
CA SER A 309 10.61 7.44 9.85
C SER A 309 9.64 7.47 8.66
N ASN A 310 9.91 6.70 7.60
CA ASN A 310 8.97 6.54 6.50
C ASN A 310 7.80 5.64 6.97
N ASP A 311 6.81 6.27 7.59
CA ASP A 311 5.70 5.58 8.26
C ASP A 311 4.96 4.59 7.34
N THR A 312 4.83 4.90 6.05
CA THR A 312 4.15 4.03 5.07
C THR A 312 4.94 2.76 4.80
N TYR A 313 6.25 2.85 4.55
CA TYR A 313 7.10 1.67 4.35
C TYR A 313 7.13 0.78 5.60
N HIS A 314 7.33 1.37 6.79
CA HIS A 314 7.39 0.59 8.03
C HIS A 314 6.05 -0.04 8.39
N PHE A 315 4.93 0.65 8.13
CA PHE A 315 3.61 0.07 8.29
C PHE A 315 3.39 -1.13 7.36
N ARG A 316 3.73 -1.01 6.07
CA ARG A 316 3.63 -2.13 5.11
C ARG A 316 4.52 -3.31 5.51
N ARG A 317 5.73 -3.03 6.00
CA ARG A 317 6.65 -4.04 6.53
C ARG A 317 6.06 -4.76 7.73
N TRP A 318 5.57 -4.02 8.73
CA TRP A 318 4.90 -4.59 9.89
C TRP A 318 3.68 -5.44 9.48
N LEU A 319 2.85 -4.93 8.56
CA LEU A 319 1.67 -5.62 8.04
C LEU A 319 2.02 -6.94 7.32
N TYR A 320 3.22 -7.01 6.73
CA TYR A 320 3.71 -8.21 6.07
C TYR A 320 4.34 -9.21 7.05
N PHE A 321 5.23 -8.77 7.92
CA PHE A 321 6.05 -9.69 8.72
C PHE A 321 5.49 -10.01 10.11
N GLU A 322 4.72 -9.09 10.69
CA GLU A 322 4.34 -9.17 12.11
C GLU A 322 2.82 -9.32 12.29
N TYR A 323 2.02 -8.80 11.37
CA TYR A 323 0.56 -8.91 11.48
C TYR A 323 0.08 -10.36 11.37
N GLY A 324 -0.69 -10.78 12.38
CA GLY A 324 -1.27 -12.11 12.54
C GLY A 324 -2.77 -12.11 12.79
N GLY A 325 -3.51 -11.19 12.18
CA GLY A 325 -4.97 -11.12 12.24
C GLY A 325 -5.64 -11.44 10.89
N TRP A 326 -6.95 -11.26 10.81
CA TRP A 326 -7.72 -11.39 9.57
C TRP A 326 -7.72 -10.05 8.82
N LEU A 327 -6.89 -9.94 7.78
CA LEU A 327 -6.63 -8.67 7.11
C LEU A 327 -7.88 -8.09 6.45
N GLU A 328 -8.71 -8.91 5.82
CA GLU A 328 -9.90 -8.41 5.13
C GLU A 328 -10.94 -7.86 6.12
N GLU A 329 -11.09 -8.48 7.30
CA GLU A 329 -11.94 -7.94 8.37
C GLU A 329 -11.42 -6.61 8.92
N ASP A 330 -10.13 -6.49 9.19
CA ASP A 330 -9.57 -5.22 9.66
C ASP A 330 -9.62 -4.13 8.58
N ARG A 331 -9.53 -4.48 7.28
CA ARG A 331 -9.77 -3.54 6.17
C ARG A 331 -11.21 -3.06 6.14
N HIS A 332 -12.18 -3.95 6.28
CA HIS A 332 -13.59 -3.59 6.35
C HIS A 332 -13.90 -2.70 7.55
N HIS A 333 -13.38 -3.03 8.74
CA HIS A 333 -13.54 -2.18 9.91
C HIS A 333 -12.85 -0.82 9.75
N SER A 334 -11.72 -0.76 9.03
CA SER A 334 -11.05 0.52 8.76
C SER A 334 -11.86 1.44 7.86
N GLU A 335 -12.60 0.89 6.90
CA GLU A 335 -13.54 1.64 6.05
C GLU A 335 -14.71 2.17 6.87
N ILE A 336 -15.35 1.32 7.69
CA ILE A 336 -16.40 1.75 8.62
C ILE A 336 -15.88 2.87 9.53
N TYR A 337 -14.68 2.70 10.09
CA TYR A 337 -14.04 3.68 10.96
C TYR A 337 -13.83 5.01 10.23
N TYR A 338 -13.34 5.00 8.98
CA TYR A 338 -13.14 6.21 8.18
C TYR A 338 -14.45 6.97 7.94
N TYR A 339 -15.47 6.32 7.39
CA TYR A 339 -16.74 6.98 7.05
C TYR A 339 -17.54 7.43 8.28
N THR A 340 -17.36 6.76 9.43
CA THR A 340 -17.97 7.19 10.70
C THR A 340 -17.31 8.46 11.23
N ASN A 341 -16.01 8.65 11.02
CA ASN A 341 -15.20 9.77 11.52
C ASN A 341 -15.04 10.91 10.49
N LEU A 342 -16.13 11.36 9.87
CA LEU A 342 -16.17 12.48 8.90
C LEU A 342 -15.44 12.23 7.56
N GLY A 343 -14.99 11.01 7.29
CA GLY A 343 -14.46 10.64 5.99
C GLY A 343 -15.52 10.75 4.88
N ASP A 344 -15.08 11.18 3.70
CA ASP A 344 -15.90 11.19 2.48
C ASP A 344 -15.13 10.56 1.31
N ALA A 345 -15.84 10.19 0.24
CA ALA A 345 -15.25 9.54 -0.92
C ALA A 345 -14.34 10.47 -1.75
N LYS A 346 -14.55 11.79 -1.68
CA LYS A 346 -13.78 12.80 -2.42
C LYS A 346 -12.38 12.98 -1.82
N ASN A 347 -12.27 12.83 -0.50
CA ASN A 347 -11.03 12.98 0.27
C ASN A 347 -10.43 11.63 0.69
N TYR A 348 -10.87 10.53 0.07
CA TYR A 348 -10.45 9.17 0.44
C TYR A 348 -8.93 9.00 0.29
N PRO A 349 -8.18 8.78 1.39
CA PRO A 349 -6.72 8.83 1.36
C PRO A 349 -6.08 7.53 0.85
N GLY A 350 -6.88 6.49 0.59
CA GLY A 350 -6.42 5.16 0.21
C GLY A 350 -6.54 4.15 1.34
N THR A 351 -6.73 2.88 0.95
CA THR A 351 -6.98 1.73 1.85
C THR A 351 -5.88 1.53 2.90
N ASP A 352 -4.61 1.66 2.50
CA ASP A 352 -3.48 1.51 3.42
C ASP A 352 -3.47 2.58 4.53
N ILE A 353 -3.86 3.82 4.20
CA ILE A 353 -3.83 4.93 5.15
C ILE A 353 -4.96 4.77 6.18
N ILE A 354 -6.17 4.46 5.73
CA ILE A 354 -7.29 4.24 6.65
C ILE A 354 -7.06 3.00 7.52
N LEU A 355 -6.50 1.93 6.96
CA LEU A 355 -6.16 0.71 7.71
C LEU A 355 -5.13 1.02 8.79
N ARG A 356 -4.05 1.74 8.44
CA ARG A 356 -3.05 2.18 9.42
C ARG A 356 -3.68 2.99 10.54
N ASN A 357 -4.52 3.97 10.21
CA ASN A 357 -5.15 4.84 11.21
C ASN A 357 -6.08 4.06 12.14
N TYR A 358 -6.87 3.13 11.60
CA TYR A 358 -7.72 2.23 12.40
C TYR A 358 -6.88 1.31 13.31
N LEU A 359 -5.79 0.73 12.81
CA LEU A 359 -4.92 -0.14 13.60
C LEU A 359 -4.12 0.62 14.67
N LEU A 360 -3.78 1.89 14.43
CA LEU A 360 -3.26 2.80 15.46
C LEU A 360 -4.32 3.08 16.53
N GLY A 361 -5.54 3.46 16.12
CA GLY A 361 -6.64 3.79 17.02
C GLY A 361 -7.09 2.61 17.90
N THR A 362 -6.98 1.38 17.40
CA THR A 362 -7.25 0.15 18.16
C THR A 362 -6.05 -0.36 18.97
N GLY A 363 -4.87 0.27 18.84
CA GLY A 363 -3.64 -0.15 19.51
C GLY A 363 -3.00 -1.44 18.95
N LYS A 364 -3.55 -2.01 17.87
CA LYS A 364 -3.01 -3.20 17.18
C LYS A 364 -1.68 -2.91 16.50
N TYR A 365 -1.49 -1.71 15.97
CA TYR A 365 -0.23 -1.23 15.40
C TYR A 365 0.34 -0.11 16.25
N LYS A 366 1.66 -0.10 16.44
CA LYS A 366 2.41 1.00 17.04
C LYS A 366 3.46 1.47 16.06
N ALA A 367 3.38 2.74 15.65
CA ALA A 367 4.39 3.30 14.77
C ALA A 367 5.76 3.30 15.48
N PRO A 368 6.86 3.02 14.77
CA PRO A 368 8.22 3.05 15.32
C PRO A 368 8.70 4.51 15.48
N ARG A 369 7.98 5.30 16.27
CA ARG A 369 8.33 6.69 16.58
C ARG A 369 9.12 6.68 17.88
N ALA A 370 10.43 6.89 17.78
CA ALA A 370 11.25 7.18 18.95
C ALA A 370 11.12 8.66 19.28
N GLU A 371 10.91 8.96 20.56
CA GLU A 371 11.02 10.33 21.07
C GLU A 371 12.47 10.60 21.47
N SER A 372 12.90 11.86 21.40
CA SER A 372 14.25 12.26 21.78
C SER A 372 14.25 13.60 22.51
N GLY A 373 15.29 13.84 23.30
CA GLY A 373 15.49 15.13 23.97
C GLY A 373 15.90 16.23 22.98
N PRO A 374 15.97 17.49 23.46
CA PRO A 374 16.38 18.63 22.65
C PRO A 374 17.79 18.46 22.08
N MET A 375 18.01 19.00 20.88
CA MET A 375 19.30 19.00 20.18
C MET A 375 19.56 20.38 19.57
N ASN A 376 20.80 20.86 19.66
CA ASN A 376 21.24 22.10 19.01
C ASN A 376 20.91 22.11 17.52
N GLY A 377 20.41 23.25 17.04
CA GLY A 377 19.97 23.44 15.65
C GLY A 377 18.54 22.99 15.36
N TYR A 378 17.81 22.48 16.36
CA TYR A 378 16.38 22.17 16.25
C TYR A 378 15.54 23.01 17.21
N ILE A 379 14.43 23.53 16.72
CA ILE A 379 13.54 24.48 17.39
C ILE A 379 12.23 23.76 17.76
N PRO A 380 11.76 23.85 19.01
CA PRO A 380 10.56 23.15 19.47
C PRO A 380 9.27 23.83 19.00
N TYR A 381 8.29 23.00 18.63
CA TYR A 381 6.92 23.37 18.24
C TYR A 381 5.91 22.41 18.84
N ASP A 382 4.76 22.91 19.25
CA ASP A 382 3.58 22.08 19.51
C ASP A 382 2.78 21.94 18.22
N VAL A 383 2.59 20.70 17.76
CA VAL A 383 1.76 20.38 16.61
C VAL A 383 0.71 19.36 17.04
N GLY A 384 -0.53 19.83 17.22
CA GLY A 384 -1.65 18.95 17.58
C GLY A 384 -1.46 18.24 18.94
N GLY A 385 -0.79 18.89 19.89
CA GLY A 385 -0.48 18.34 21.21
C GLY A 385 0.79 17.49 21.25
N ALA A 386 1.51 17.32 20.13
CA ALA A 386 2.80 16.65 20.09
C ALA A 386 3.95 17.65 20.04
N LEU A 387 4.98 17.45 20.87
CA LEU A 387 6.21 18.24 20.80
C LEU A 387 7.05 17.78 19.62
N LEU A 388 7.34 18.68 18.70
CA LEU A 388 8.14 18.44 17.50
C LEU A 388 9.34 19.39 17.48
N TYR A 389 10.54 18.85 17.33
CA TYR A 389 11.77 19.62 17.14
C TYR A 389 12.10 19.73 15.66
N VAL A 390 12.32 20.94 15.14
CA VAL A 390 12.39 21.24 13.70
C VAL A 390 13.66 22.02 13.37
N SER A 391 14.43 21.58 12.38
CA SER A 391 15.62 22.30 11.92
C SER A 391 15.25 23.46 11.00
N ASN A 392 16.17 24.42 10.83
CA ASN A 392 16.16 25.28 9.65
C ASN A 392 16.37 24.45 8.37
N LEU A 393 16.22 25.10 7.21
CA LEU A 393 16.53 24.51 5.92
C LEU A 393 17.97 24.00 5.89
N VAL A 394 18.16 22.79 5.36
CA VAL A 394 19.50 22.22 5.18
C VAL A 394 20.27 23.07 4.17
N THR A 395 21.48 23.49 4.55
CA THR A 395 22.33 24.38 3.76
C THR A 395 23.13 23.62 2.70
N ILE A 396 23.63 24.33 1.68
CA ILE A 396 24.55 23.78 0.66
C ILE A 396 25.81 23.21 1.33
N ALA A 397 26.33 23.87 2.37
CA ALA A 397 27.47 23.38 3.14
C ALA A 397 27.18 22.03 3.81
N GLU A 398 26.06 21.92 4.54
CA GLU A 398 25.67 20.68 5.24
C GLU A 398 25.39 19.54 4.26
N PHE A 399 24.71 19.83 3.15
CA PHE A 399 24.38 18.81 2.15
C PHE A 399 25.64 18.30 1.42
N ALA A 400 26.59 19.18 1.13
CA ALA A 400 27.86 18.78 0.56
C ALA A 400 28.72 17.94 1.53
N ALA A 401 28.71 18.27 2.83
CA ALA A 401 29.36 17.44 3.84
C ALA A 401 28.76 16.03 3.88
N PHE A 402 27.42 15.92 3.84
CA PHE A 402 26.73 14.62 3.70
C PHE A 402 27.21 13.85 2.47
N MET A 403 27.28 14.48 1.29
CA MET A 403 27.73 13.82 0.07
C MET A 403 29.19 13.36 0.14
N GLN A 404 30.04 14.11 0.85
CA GLN A 404 31.45 13.76 1.05
C GLN A 404 31.61 12.61 2.05
N GLU A 405 30.92 12.67 3.19
CA GLU A 405 31.01 11.68 4.26
C GLU A 405 30.26 10.37 3.93
N ASN A 406 29.27 10.43 3.04
CA ASN A 406 28.54 9.28 2.53
C ASN A 406 28.86 9.01 1.05
N ALA A 407 30.15 8.81 0.77
CA ALA A 407 30.66 8.66 -0.60
C ALA A 407 30.05 7.50 -1.40
N ASP A 408 29.63 6.41 -0.73
CA ASP A 408 28.91 5.31 -1.40
C ASP A 408 27.55 5.79 -1.91
N TYR A 409 26.77 6.52 -1.09
CA TYR A 409 25.52 7.15 -1.51
C TYR A 409 25.75 8.08 -2.70
N ALA A 410 26.70 9.01 -2.59
CA ALA A 410 27.02 9.97 -3.63
C ALA A 410 27.37 9.29 -4.98
N ARG A 411 28.00 8.11 -4.94
CA ARG A 411 28.34 7.33 -6.13
C ARG A 411 27.13 6.63 -6.75
N TYR A 412 26.27 6.01 -5.95
CA TYR A 412 25.17 5.19 -6.51
C TYR A 412 23.93 6.00 -6.85
N SER A 413 23.63 7.07 -6.11
CA SER A 413 22.42 7.90 -6.29
C SER A 413 22.36 8.60 -7.65
N ARG A 414 23.50 8.66 -8.37
CA ARG A 414 23.65 9.23 -9.71
C ARG A 414 23.75 8.21 -10.84
N ARG A 415 23.66 6.91 -10.54
CA ARG A 415 23.58 5.87 -11.58
C ARG A 415 22.26 5.89 -12.36
N PRO A 416 21.09 6.14 -11.73
CA PRO A 416 19.84 6.29 -12.47
C PRO A 416 19.94 7.49 -13.42
N GLN A 417 19.72 7.24 -14.72
CA GLN A 417 19.84 8.27 -15.77
C GLN A 417 18.79 9.39 -15.63
N ASP A 418 17.75 9.18 -14.84
CA ASP A 418 16.67 10.13 -14.58
C ASP A 418 16.86 10.92 -13.28
N SER A 419 18.03 10.88 -12.64
CA SER A 419 18.29 11.69 -11.44
C SER A 419 18.94 13.04 -11.78
N ASP A 420 18.45 14.12 -11.15
CA ASP A 420 19.09 15.43 -11.22
C ASP A 420 20.44 15.47 -10.50
N ASP A 421 21.39 16.17 -11.11
CA ASP A 421 22.69 16.44 -10.49
C ASP A 421 22.57 17.59 -9.48
N TRP A 422 22.84 17.28 -8.22
CA TRP A 422 22.83 18.24 -7.13
C TRP A 422 23.93 19.29 -7.23
N THR A 423 25.06 19.00 -7.89
CA THR A 423 26.21 19.92 -7.92
C THR A 423 25.88 21.19 -8.71
N THR A 424 25.20 21.03 -9.85
CA THR A 424 24.82 22.14 -10.72
C THR A 424 23.77 23.06 -10.09
N VAL A 425 22.87 22.53 -9.26
CA VAL A 425 21.80 23.32 -8.61
C VAL A 425 22.22 23.93 -7.28
N ASN A 426 23.40 23.57 -6.78
CA ASN A 426 24.00 24.07 -5.54
C ASN A 426 25.35 24.75 -5.80
N SER A 427 25.53 25.36 -6.97
CA SER A 427 26.77 26.03 -7.39
C SER A 427 26.94 27.45 -6.84
N ASP A 428 26.07 27.87 -5.93
CA ASP A 428 26.14 29.18 -5.28
C ASP A 428 27.44 29.30 -4.46
N GLU A 429 28.08 30.47 -4.52
CA GLU A 429 29.30 30.75 -3.73
C GLU A 429 28.99 30.84 -2.23
N ASP A 430 27.84 31.41 -1.88
CA ASP A 430 27.33 31.41 -0.52
C ASP A 430 26.75 30.04 -0.17
N ARG A 431 27.54 29.27 0.58
CA ARG A 431 27.19 27.91 0.99
C ARG A 431 26.25 27.85 2.20
N SER A 432 25.92 28.99 2.80
CA SER A 432 24.92 29.08 3.87
C SER A 432 23.48 29.06 3.34
N LEU A 433 23.31 29.25 2.02
CA LEU A 433 22.01 29.18 1.36
C LEU A 433 21.41 27.75 1.40
N PRO A 434 20.08 27.62 1.27
CA PRO A 434 19.42 26.32 1.23
C PRO A 434 19.91 25.43 0.09
N ALA A 435 20.19 24.17 0.39
CA ALA A 435 20.46 23.17 -0.63
C ALA A 435 19.20 22.83 -1.42
N ALA A 436 19.34 22.66 -2.74
CA ALA A 436 18.38 22.01 -3.60
C ALA A 436 18.74 20.53 -3.76
N ALA A 437 17.79 19.63 -3.57
CA ALA A 437 18.03 18.19 -3.60
C ALA A 437 16.85 17.46 -4.22
N THR A 438 17.04 16.22 -4.66
CA THR A 438 15.92 15.34 -5.02
C THR A 438 15.19 14.87 -3.76
N TRP A 439 13.97 14.35 -3.89
CA TRP A 439 13.26 13.78 -2.74
C TRP A 439 14.03 12.58 -2.16
N TYR A 440 14.65 11.77 -3.01
CA TYR A 440 15.51 10.67 -2.57
C TYR A 440 16.74 11.16 -1.82
N ASP A 441 17.40 12.22 -2.30
CA ASP A 441 18.53 12.85 -1.59
C ASP A 441 18.14 13.36 -0.20
N ALA A 442 16.98 14.01 -0.08
CA ALA A 442 16.48 14.51 1.20
C ALA A 442 16.22 13.36 2.19
N ASN A 443 15.67 12.24 1.72
CA ASN A 443 15.46 11.05 2.54
C ASN A 443 16.79 10.37 2.91
N ALA A 444 17.72 10.22 1.97
CA ALA A 444 19.04 9.66 2.28
C ALA A 444 19.81 10.53 3.28
N TYR A 445 19.71 11.85 3.17
CA TYR A 445 20.24 12.79 4.15
C TYR A 445 19.59 12.57 5.52
N ALA A 446 18.26 12.45 5.60
CA ALA A 446 17.56 12.16 6.86
C ALA A 446 18.03 10.82 7.48
N ALA A 447 18.18 9.77 6.67
CA ALA A 447 18.67 8.48 7.14
C ALA A 447 20.14 8.56 7.64
N TRP A 448 21.00 9.31 6.97
CA TRP A 448 22.37 9.56 7.40
C TRP A 448 22.42 10.40 8.68
N ALA A 449 21.71 11.52 8.72
CA ALA A 449 21.61 12.39 9.89
C ALA A 449 21.04 11.64 11.10
N SER A 450 20.12 10.71 10.87
CA SER A 450 19.58 9.85 11.92
C SER A 450 20.65 8.95 12.53
N LYS A 451 21.52 8.37 11.70
CA LYS A 451 22.63 7.52 12.15
C LYS A 451 23.71 8.33 12.87
N THR A 452 24.10 9.48 12.32
CA THR A 452 25.21 10.29 12.84
C THR A 452 24.83 11.04 14.10
N LYS A 453 23.64 11.66 14.13
CA LYS A 453 23.14 12.42 15.29
C LYS A 453 22.43 11.54 16.32
N LYS A 454 22.19 10.26 16.01
CA LYS A 454 21.40 9.32 16.83
C LYS A 454 19.99 9.85 17.15
N LEU A 455 19.39 10.57 16.20
CA LEU A 455 18.05 11.14 16.31
C LEU A 455 17.10 10.49 15.29
N PRO A 456 15.81 10.31 15.58
CA PRO A 456 14.84 9.73 14.65
C PRO A 456 14.30 10.81 13.68
N VAL A 457 15.22 11.46 12.96
CA VAL A 457 14.89 12.59 12.08
C VAL A 457 14.20 12.17 10.79
N ARG A 458 13.33 13.05 10.30
CA ARG A 458 12.56 12.89 9.06
C ARG A 458 12.18 14.22 8.44
N LEU A 459 11.60 14.21 7.25
CA LEU A 459 10.98 15.40 6.69
C LEU A 459 9.67 15.74 7.43
N LEU A 460 9.19 16.98 7.28
CA LEU A 460 7.87 17.36 7.77
C LEU A 460 6.76 16.72 6.92
N THR A 461 5.63 16.41 7.54
CA THR A 461 4.37 16.17 6.82
C THR A 461 3.75 17.50 6.37
N GLU A 462 2.80 17.46 5.43
CA GLU A 462 2.09 18.67 5.01
C GLU A 462 1.38 19.36 6.19
N CYS A 463 0.68 18.59 7.02
CA CYS A 463 -0.05 19.12 8.19
C CYS A 463 0.89 19.76 9.22
N GLU A 464 2.05 19.15 9.48
CA GLU A 464 3.04 19.74 10.38
C GLU A 464 3.64 21.02 9.80
N TYR A 465 3.96 21.02 8.51
CA TYR A 465 4.44 22.21 7.81
C TYR A 465 3.44 23.36 7.94
N ASP A 466 2.17 23.12 7.60
CA ASP A 466 1.10 24.12 7.68
C ASP A 466 0.92 24.65 9.11
N SER A 467 0.94 23.75 10.10
CA SER A 467 0.81 24.13 11.52
C SER A 467 1.94 25.05 11.99
N ILE A 468 3.19 24.74 11.62
CA ILE A 468 4.36 25.53 12.01
C ILE A 468 4.42 26.85 11.21
N ALA A 469 4.15 26.79 9.91
CA ALA A 469 4.19 27.94 9.01
C ALA A 469 3.21 29.05 9.45
N ARG A 470 2.05 28.68 10.00
CA ARG A 470 1.07 29.63 10.56
C ARG A 470 1.55 30.38 11.80
N ALA A 471 2.59 29.89 12.48
CA ALA A 471 3.17 30.57 13.63
C ALA A 471 4.08 31.75 13.24
N VAL A 472 4.38 31.96 11.95
CA VAL A 472 5.23 33.04 11.47
C VAL A 472 4.63 34.41 11.78
N ILE A 473 5.47 35.34 12.27
CA ILE A 473 5.03 36.68 12.70
C ILE A 473 4.47 37.47 11.51
N GLN A 474 3.24 37.98 11.65
CA GLN A 474 2.59 38.77 10.62
C GLN A 474 3.01 40.26 10.68
N PRO A 475 3.18 40.95 9.54
CA PRO A 475 3.27 42.40 9.53
C PRO A 475 1.96 43.02 10.06
N PRO A 476 2.03 44.14 10.83
CA PRO A 476 0.85 44.75 11.47
C PRO A 476 -0.33 45.07 10.53
N ASP A 477 -0.05 45.40 9.27
CA ASP A 477 -1.07 45.83 8.28
C ASP A 477 -1.51 44.71 7.30
N ALA A 478 -0.88 43.54 7.33
CA ALA A 478 -1.19 42.43 6.41
C ALA A 478 -2.52 41.73 6.74
N SER A 479 -2.98 41.81 7.98
CA SER A 479 -4.21 41.17 8.48
C SER A 479 -5.51 41.78 7.93
N LYS A 480 -5.44 42.95 7.28
CA LYS A 480 -6.62 43.73 6.84
C LYS A 480 -6.99 43.56 5.37
N ASN A 481 -6.18 42.90 4.54
CA ASN A 481 -6.46 42.73 3.10
C ASN A 481 -6.50 41.25 2.68
N PRO A 482 -7.69 40.66 2.43
CA PRO A 482 -7.84 39.27 1.99
C PRO A 482 -7.29 39.01 0.57
N TYR A 483 -6.93 40.06 -0.17
CA TYR A 483 -6.31 40.03 -1.50
C TYR A 483 -4.84 40.48 -1.50
N PHE A 484 -4.15 40.43 -0.36
CA PHE A 484 -2.73 40.80 -0.29
C PHE A 484 -1.87 39.78 -1.05
N TYR A 485 -1.32 40.19 -2.19
CA TYR A 485 -0.35 39.42 -2.97
C TYR A 485 0.99 40.15 -2.98
N SER A 486 1.82 39.96 -1.95
CA SER A 486 3.21 40.36 -2.05
C SER A 486 4.02 39.20 -2.64
N VAL A 487 3.99 39.04 -3.96
CA VAL A 487 5.13 38.41 -4.63
C VAL A 487 6.20 39.50 -4.64
N GLU A 488 7.12 39.47 -3.68
CA GLU A 488 8.13 40.54 -3.62
C GLU A 488 9.08 40.47 -4.84
N HIS A 489 9.23 39.30 -5.49
CA HIS A 489 10.09 39.12 -6.67
C HIS A 489 9.57 38.06 -7.67
N ASP A 490 9.60 38.38 -8.97
CA ASP A 490 9.15 37.48 -10.06
C ASP A 490 10.06 36.26 -10.29
N ARG A 491 11.33 36.29 -9.84
CA ARG A 491 12.30 35.18 -9.98
C ARG A 491 13.23 35.11 -8.77
N LEU A 492 13.30 33.94 -8.14
CA LEU A 492 14.20 33.66 -6.99
C LEU A 492 15.63 33.33 -7.42
N CYS A 493 15.79 32.87 -8.66
CA CYS A 493 16.98 32.17 -9.12
C CYS A 493 17.22 32.43 -10.61
N GLN A 494 18.49 32.36 -11.00
CA GLN A 494 18.94 32.41 -12.37
C GLN A 494 19.47 31.06 -12.82
N PHE A 495 19.22 30.77 -14.09
CA PHE A 495 19.77 29.62 -14.79
C PHE A 495 20.94 30.09 -15.62
N LEU A 496 22.08 29.46 -15.43
CA LEU A 496 23.30 29.78 -16.16
C LEU A 496 23.62 28.61 -17.08
N ARG A 497 23.83 28.90 -18.36
CA ARG A 497 24.39 27.93 -19.30
C ARG A 497 25.83 27.59 -18.93
N ALA A 498 26.39 26.57 -19.58
CA ALA A 498 27.79 26.17 -19.35
C ALA A 498 28.79 27.31 -19.60
N ASP A 499 28.48 28.22 -20.53
CA ASP A 499 29.26 29.42 -20.87
C ASP A 499 29.05 30.59 -19.89
N GLY A 500 28.21 30.43 -18.86
CA GLY A 500 27.88 31.47 -17.87
C GLY A 500 26.78 32.45 -18.29
N SER A 501 26.25 32.36 -19.51
CA SER A 501 25.14 33.21 -19.95
C SER A 501 23.82 32.84 -19.26
N ILE A 502 22.97 33.84 -19.04
CA ILE A 502 21.66 33.64 -18.39
C ILE A 502 20.71 32.99 -19.40
N PHE A 503 20.14 31.84 -19.04
CA PHE A 503 19.06 31.24 -19.80
C PHE A 503 17.73 31.92 -19.47
N PRO A 504 16.99 32.46 -20.47
CA PRO A 504 15.70 33.09 -20.25
C PRO A 504 14.64 32.01 -19.99
N PHE A 505 14.55 31.53 -18.75
CA PHE A 505 13.52 30.58 -18.36
C PHE A 505 12.17 31.30 -18.26
N ASN A 506 11.38 31.26 -19.33
CA ASN A 506 9.98 31.71 -19.30
C ASN A 506 9.12 30.54 -18.88
N ASN A 507 8.24 30.77 -17.89
CA ASN A 507 7.35 29.78 -17.27
C ASN A 507 6.91 28.72 -18.29
N LEU A 508 7.52 27.53 -18.20
CA LEU A 508 7.10 26.39 -18.98
C LEU A 508 5.63 26.11 -18.64
N ARG A 509 4.91 25.51 -19.60
CA ARG A 509 3.52 25.05 -19.46
C ARG A 509 3.32 24.28 -18.14
N PRO A 510 2.09 24.06 -17.66
CA PRO A 510 1.87 23.24 -16.47
C PRO A 510 2.48 21.85 -16.67
N LEU A 511 3.66 21.60 -16.10
CA LEU A 511 4.35 20.32 -16.19
C LEU A 511 3.91 19.43 -15.02
N GLY A 512 3.63 18.17 -15.28
CA GLY A 512 3.45 17.11 -14.30
C GLY A 512 4.77 16.41 -13.94
N PRO A 513 4.74 15.37 -13.09
CA PRO A 513 5.89 14.51 -12.83
C PRO A 513 6.36 13.74 -14.07
N ASP A 514 5.44 13.31 -14.94
CA ASP A 514 5.76 12.48 -16.11
C ASP A 514 6.50 13.27 -17.20
N ASP A 515 6.25 14.58 -17.31
CA ASP A 515 6.95 15.46 -18.24
C ASP A 515 8.47 15.48 -17.98
N PHE A 516 8.90 15.29 -16.73
CA PHE A 516 10.32 15.23 -16.40
C PHE A 516 11.00 14.01 -17.04
N LYS A 517 10.34 12.85 -17.07
CA LYS A 517 10.86 11.65 -17.73
C LYS A 517 10.87 11.82 -19.24
N ALA A 518 9.78 12.35 -19.81
CA ALA A 518 9.67 12.62 -21.24
C ALA A 518 10.74 13.61 -21.74
N MET A 519 11.08 14.63 -20.95
CA MET A 519 12.14 15.59 -21.28
C MET A 519 13.54 14.99 -21.24
N ARG A 520 13.75 13.85 -20.55
CA ARG A 520 15.04 13.15 -20.47
C ARG A 520 15.19 11.99 -21.45
N SER A 521 14.10 11.43 -21.97
CA SER A 521 14.18 10.40 -23.02
C SER A 521 14.61 11.01 -24.37
N GLU A 522 15.63 10.40 -24.98
CA GLU A 522 16.42 10.87 -26.14
C GLU A 522 15.66 11.14 -27.46
N GLU A 523 14.33 11.09 -27.50
CA GLU A 523 13.54 11.47 -28.70
C GLU A 523 13.15 12.97 -28.74
N SER A 524 13.46 13.71 -27.68
CA SER A 524 13.24 15.16 -27.64
C SER A 524 14.42 15.90 -28.27
N GLN A 525 14.56 15.89 -29.60
CA GLN A 525 15.38 16.89 -30.32
C GLN A 525 14.74 18.30 -30.28
N GLY A 526 14.39 18.74 -29.08
CA GLY A 526 14.01 20.09 -28.73
C GLY A 526 14.98 20.63 -27.66
N PRO A 527 14.78 21.87 -27.16
CA PRO A 527 15.73 22.58 -26.29
C PRO A 527 15.97 21.96 -24.88
N GLY A 528 15.63 20.69 -24.66
CA GLY A 528 15.70 19.96 -23.40
C GLY A 528 17.10 19.51 -22.97
N GLU A 529 18.05 19.30 -23.89
CA GLU A 529 19.43 18.92 -23.52
C GLU A 529 20.15 20.00 -22.68
N GLY A 530 19.75 21.27 -22.83
CA GLY A 530 20.35 22.37 -22.09
C GLY A 530 19.93 22.44 -20.61
N ILE A 531 18.66 22.15 -20.27
CA ILE A 531 18.14 22.50 -18.95
C ILE A 531 18.71 21.65 -17.81
N PHE A 532 19.07 20.40 -18.09
CA PHE A 532 19.60 19.47 -17.10
C PHE A 532 21.09 19.68 -16.81
N THR A 533 21.81 20.44 -17.65
CA THR A 533 23.23 20.78 -17.47
C THR A 533 23.46 22.21 -16.98
N MET A 534 22.43 23.07 -17.02
CA MET A 534 22.52 24.44 -16.51
C MET A 534 22.92 24.51 -15.02
N ARG A 535 23.67 25.53 -14.65
CA ARG A 535 23.91 25.87 -13.25
C ARG A 535 22.77 26.72 -12.72
N TYR A 536 22.52 26.64 -11.43
CA TYR A 536 21.39 27.29 -10.79
C TYR A 536 21.86 28.14 -9.62
N ARG A 537 21.62 29.45 -9.69
CA ARG A 537 22.12 30.42 -8.72
C ARG A 537 20.95 31.19 -8.08
N PHE A 538 20.96 31.35 -6.76
CA PHE A 538 20.04 32.25 -6.07
C PHE A 538 20.34 33.71 -6.40
N LEU A 539 19.30 34.54 -6.39
CA LEU A 539 19.43 35.99 -6.43
C LEU A 539 19.37 36.52 -5.00
N PRO A 540 20.48 37.00 -4.40
CA PRO A 540 20.48 37.43 -2.99
C PRO A 540 19.40 38.46 -2.67
N GLN A 541 19.14 39.40 -3.58
CA GLN A 541 18.10 40.41 -3.45
C GLN A 541 16.67 39.87 -3.43
N ALA A 542 16.45 38.65 -3.96
CA ALA A 542 15.14 38.01 -4.03
C ALA A 542 14.88 37.05 -2.85
N LEU A 543 15.85 36.88 -1.94
CA LEU A 543 15.73 35.99 -0.78
C LEU A 543 14.98 36.68 0.35
N VAL A 544 13.67 36.48 0.40
CA VAL A 544 12.80 37.05 1.43
C VAL A 544 12.57 36.03 2.55
N TRP A 545 13.23 36.26 3.68
CA TRP A 545 13.11 35.40 4.86
C TRP A 545 12.10 35.93 5.86
N LYS A 546 11.24 35.05 6.37
CA LYS A 546 10.36 35.32 7.51
C LYS A 546 10.69 34.36 8.64
N HIS A 547 10.51 34.83 9.87
CA HIS A 547 10.86 34.08 11.06
C HIS A 547 9.63 33.88 11.93
N SER A 548 9.51 32.70 12.50
CA SER A 548 8.61 32.47 13.62
C SER A 548 9.11 33.18 14.88
N PRO A 549 8.26 33.37 15.91
CA PRO A 549 8.68 33.87 17.22
C PRO A 549 9.82 33.07 17.85
N GLN A 550 9.89 31.76 17.56
CA GLN A 550 10.93 30.86 18.06
C GLN A 550 12.21 30.86 17.20
N GLY A 551 12.25 31.66 16.12
CA GLY A 551 13.45 31.86 15.29
C GLY A 551 13.61 30.90 14.11
N LEU A 552 12.57 30.11 13.76
CA LEU A 552 12.58 29.24 12.60
C LEU A 552 12.37 30.06 11.32
N ALA A 553 13.27 29.89 10.35
CA ALA A 553 13.25 30.65 9.11
C ALA A 553 12.41 29.96 8.01
N PHE A 554 11.68 30.76 7.25
CA PHE A 554 10.91 30.37 6.07
C PHE A 554 11.27 31.30 4.91
N LEU A 555 11.61 30.71 3.76
CA LEU A 555 11.83 31.44 2.53
C LEU A 555 10.47 31.65 1.83
N VAL A 556 10.08 32.90 1.60
CA VAL A 556 8.82 33.26 0.94
C VAL A 556 9.05 33.30 -0.57
N SER A 557 8.62 32.26 -1.29
CA SER A 557 8.78 32.22 -2.74
C SER A 557 7.85 31.21 -3.43
N ASN A 558 7.35 31.58 -4.61
CA ASN A 558 6.73 30.62 -5.53
C ASN A 558 7.76 29.67 -6.18
N HIS A 559 9.02 30.08 -6.24
CA HIS A 559 10.10 29.36 -6.93
C HIS A 559 10.96 28.51 -6.00
N PHE A 560 10.64 28.46 -4.71
CA PHE A 560 11.23 27.54 -3.74
C PHE A 560 10.17 26.61 -3.18
N GLY A 561 10.46 25.33 -3.09
CA GLY A 561 9.63 24.35 -2.39
C GLY A 561 10.43 23.58 -1.34
N GLU A 562 9.71 22.84 -0.51
CA GLU A 562 10.27 21.96 0.51
C GLU A 562 9.67 20.56 0.40
N TRP A 563 10.52 19.53 0.40
CA TRP A 563 10.06 18.14 0.34
C TRP A 563 9.29 17.72 1.58
N LEU A 564 8.24 16.91 1.35
CA LEU A 564 7.38 16.36 2.40
C LEU A 564 7.62 14.86 2.63
N ASN A 565 7.35 14.40 3.86
CA ASN A 565 7.53 13.00 4.27
C ASN A 565 6.40 12.07 3.79
N ASP A 566 5.16 12.55 3.89
CA ASP A 566 3.91 11.78 3.72
C ASP A 566 3.42 11.73 2.27
N LYS A 567 4.00 12.55 1.38
CA LYS A 567 3.66 12.61 -0.04
C LYS A 567 4.92 12.51 -0.90
N PRO A 568 5.34 11.29 -1.31
CA PRO A 568 6.51 11.10 -2.16
C PRO A 568 6.43 11.95 -3.42
N GLY A 569 7.47 12.74 -3.70
CA GLY A 569 7.50 13.64 -4.84
C GLY A 569 6.59 14.86 -4.73
N ALA A 570 5.97 15.14 -3.59
CA ALA A 570 5.28 16.42 -3.39
C ALA A 570 6.18 17.40 -2.63
N ALA A 571 6.18 18.66 -3.08
CA ALA A 571 6.83 19.75 -2.38
C ALA A 571 5.80 20.82 -2.02
N VAL A 572 5.88 21.31 -0.79
CA VAL A 572 5.11 22.46 -0.32
C VAL A 572 5.88 23.73 -0.59
N ASN A 573 5.20 24.80 -0.97
CA ASN A 573 5.80 26.12 -1.05
C ASN A 573 4.94 27.16 -0.37
N THR A 574 5.61 28.23 0.07
CA THR A 574 5.02 29.39 0.73
C THR A 574 4.50 30.41 -0.28
N LEU A 575 4.02 29.95 -1.46
CA LEU A 575 3.56 30.70 -2.66
C LEU A 575 3.60 32.24 -2.58
N TYR A 576 2.86 32.79 -1.61
CA TYR A 576 2.79 34.21 -1.26
C TYR A 576 3.00 34.37 0.25
N LEU A 577 3.37 35.57 0.71
CA LEU A 577 3.39 35.88 2.15
C LEU A 577 2.04 35.58 2.84
N THR A 578 0.93 35.73 2.13
CA THR A 578 -0.40 35.35 2.62
C THR A 578 -0.57 33.85 2.86
N GLY A 579 0.20 33.00 2.18
CA GLY A 579 0.27 31.56 2.44
C GLY A 579 0.73 31.20 3.85
N LEU A 580 1.51 32.08 4.49
CA LEU A 580 1.99 31.91 5.87
C LEU A 580 1.05 32.56 6.91
N CYS A 581 0.17 33.46 6.47
CA CYS A 581 -0.53 34.40 7.35
C CYS A 581 -2.06 34.35 7.24
N ASN A 582 -2.64 33.75 6.20
CA ASN A 582 -4.07 33.78 5.91
C ASN A 582 -4.71 32.39 6.04
N PRO A 583 -5.75 32.20 6.87
CA PRO A 583 -6.40 30.91 7.04
C PRO A 583 -7.13 30.40 5.78
N ILE A 584 -7.46 31.28 4.83
CA ILE A 584 -8.17 30.95 3.58
C ILE A 584 -7.20 30.47 2.49
N ARG A 585 -5.93 30.85 2.54
CA ARG A 585 -4.91 30.47 1.55
C ARG A 585 -3.75 29.80 2.26
N THR A 586 -3.81 28.48 2.34
CA THR A 586 -2.78 27.66 2.99
C THR A 586 -1.62 27.41 2.03
N PRO A 587 -0.41 27.08 2.53
CA PRO A 587 0.62 26.48 1.70
C PRO A 587 0.03 25.25 1.00
N SER A 588 0.34 25.09 -0.29
CA SER A 588 -0.17 23.96 -1.08
C SER A 588 0.98 23.05 -1.49
N ALA A 589 0.86 21.76 -1.18
CA ALA A 589 1.75 20.77 -1.75
C ALA A 589 1.38 20.49 -3.22
N HIS A 590 2.37 20.53 -4.10
CA HIS A 590 2.20 20.19 -5.50
C HIS A 590 3.07 18.99 -5.88
N PRO A 591 2.64 18.17 -6.85
CA PRO A 591 3.42 17.03 -7.32
C PRO A 591 4.60 17.48 -8.20
N PHE A 592 5.74 16.84 -7.98
CA PHE A 592 7.00 16.93 -8.71
C PHE A 592 7.54 15.52 -8.97
N SER A 593 8.47 15.39 -9.91
CA SER A 593 9.27 14.16 -10.00
C SER A 593 10.14 14.02 -8.74
N PRO A 594 10.08 12.89 -8.01
CA PRO A 594 10.95 12.63 -6.85
C PRO A 594 12.44 12.64 -7.18
N SER A 595 12.79 12.38 -8.45
CA SER A 595 14.16 12.36 -8.97
C SER A 595 14.66 13.73 -9.43
N SER A 596 13.82 14.76 -9.38
CA SER A 596 14.19 16.13 -9.74
C SER A 596 14.45 16.99 -8.51
N THR A 597 15.29 18.02 -8.70
CA THR A 597 15.54 19.12 -7.75
C THR A 597 14.52 20.27 -7.89
N GLY A 598 13.53 20.11 -8.77
CA GLY A 598 12.55 21.14 -9.16
C GLY A 598 12.94 21.94 -10.40
N ARG A 599 14.16 21.77 -10.90
CA ARG A 599 14.75 22.57 -12.00
C ARG A 599 13.91 22.59 -13.27
N TYR A 600 13.25 21.48 -13.61
CA TYR A 600 12.45 21.36 -14.84
C TYR A 600 11.19 22.24 -14.80
N LYS A 601 10.75 22.66 -13.61
CA LYS A 601 9.67 23.63 -13.37
C LYS A 601 10.19 25.02 -13.04
N GLY A 602 11.49 25.22 -13.16
CA GLY A 602 12.19 26.42 -12.76
C GLY A 602 12.14 26.75 -11.28
N LYS A 603 12.12 25.72 -10.44
CA LYS A 603 12.13 25.86 -8.97
C LYS A 603 13.37 25.21 -8.36
N LYS A 604 13.75 25.67 -7.18
CA LYS A 604 14.64 24.92 -6.27
C LYS A 604 13.78 24.26 -5.20
N ILE A 605 14.06 23.00 -4.87
CA ILE A 605 13.36 22.30 -3.80
C ILE A 605 14.38 21.88 -2.74
N GLY A 606 14.27 22.50 -1.57
CA GLY A 606 15.06 22.16 -0.40
C GLY A 606 14.28 21.25 0.55
N PHE A 607 14.79 21.14 1.77
CA PHE A 607 14.16 20.33 2.80
C PHE A 607 14.67 20.73 4.19
N ARG A 608 13.89 20.36 5.20
CA ARG A 608 14.26 20.47 6.61
C ARG A 608 13.97 19.16 7.34
N LEU A 609 14.57 18.99 8.50
CA LEU A 609 14.39 17.81 9.33
C LEU A 609 13.54 18.12 10.56
N CYS A 610 12.82 17.13 11.04
CA CYS A 610 12.11 17.16 12.30
C CYS A 610 12.17 15.81 13.02
N TYR A 611 11.94 15.81 14.33
CA TYR A 611 11.77 14.60 15.15
C TYR A 611 10.86 14.89 16.34
N LEU A 612 10.25 13.84 16.90
CA LEU A 612 9.36 13.95 18.06
C LEU A 612 10.17 14.13 19.35
N GLY A 613 9.75 15.11 20.15
CA GLY A 613 10.30 15.40 21.46
C GLY A 613 9.69 14.54 22.54
N GLN A 614 10.49 14.17 23.55
CA GLN A 614 9.93 13.65 24.80
C GLN A 614 9.11 14.75 25.47
N GLN A 615 7.83 14.52 25.73
CA GLN A 615 7.06 15.43 26.58
C GLN A 615 7.63 15.37 27.99
N ALA A 616 7.92 16.52 28.58
CA ALA A 616 8.27 16.57 29.99
C ALA A 616 7.07 16.03 30.78
N SER A 617 7.23 14.88 31.45
CA SER A 617 6.25 14.40 32.42
C SER A 617 5.98 15.54 33.40
N ALA A 618 4.74 16.01 33.45
CA ALA A 618 4.32 16.98 34.44
C ALA A 618 4.76 16.47 35.83
N PRO A 619 5.40 17.30 36.67
CA PRO A 619 5.74 16.88 38.01
C PRO A 619 4.44 16.43 38.69
N ALA A 620 4.43 15.19 39.19
CA ALA A 620 3.34 14.70 40.02
C ALA A 620 3.16 15.71 41.16
N ASN A 621 2.00 16.38 41.20
CA ASN A 621 1.64 17.24 42.32
C ASN A 621 1.81 16.42 43.60
N GLN A 622 2.78 16.84 44.43
CA GLN A 622 2.96 16.33 45.79
C GLN A 622 1.81 16.79 46.69
#